data_AF-A0A1V4MNU8-F1
#
_entry.id   AF-A0A1V4MNU8-F1
#
_cell.length_a   1.000
_cell.length_b   1.000
_cell.length_c   1.000
_cell.angle_alpha   90.00
_cell.angle_beta   90.00
_cell.angle_gamma   90.00
#
_symmetry.space_group_name_H-M   'P 1'
#
loop_
_entity.id
_entity.type
_entity.pdbx_description
1 polymer ?
#
loop_
_entity_poly.entity_id
_entity_poly.type
_entity_poly.pdbx_seq_one_letter_code
_entity_poly.pdbx_strand_id
1 'polypeptide(L)'
;MTLPNTPEAKVIRNQITKSGTSVEANYREGNRARSKADFKNKIKICESEASETQYWLEVIVEANWLSREKVKPEHGECSELRAIFTSIGKKF
;
A
#
# COMPACT_ATOMS: atom_id res chain seq x y z
N MET A 1 -6.35 2.78 14.06
CA MET A 1 -7.57 2.30 13.39
C MET A 1 -8.06 1.01 14.04
N THR A 2 -9.30 0.95 14.55
CA THR A 2 -9.84 -0.28 15.17
C THR A 2 -10.96 -0.84 14.31
N LEU A 3 -10.69 -1.98 13.67
CA LEU A 3 -11.70 -2.75 12.93
C LEU A 3 -12.49 -3.66 13.89
N PRO A 4 -13.71 -4.09 13.50
CA PRO A 4 -14.47 -5.09 14.25
C PRO A 4 -13.66 -6.37 14.51
N ASN A 5 -14.00 -7.07 15.58
CA ASN A 5 -13.38 -8.36 15.91
C ASN A 5 -14.16 -9.53 15.30
N THR A 6 -14.34 -9.52 13.98
CA THR A 6 -14.98 -10.61 13.23
C THR A 6 -13.95 -11.39 12.40
N PRO A 7 -14.24 -12.63 11.97
CA PRO A 7 -13.37 -13.39 11.08
C PRO A 7 -13.01 -12.64 9.79
N GLU A 8 -13.98 -11.96 9.18
CA GLU A 8 -13.83 -11.21 7.93
C GLU A 8 -12.89 -10.02 8.14
N ALA A 9 -13.11 -9.24 9.20
CA ALA A 9 -12.26 -8.10 9.54
C ALA A 9 -10.83 -8.51 9.91
N LYS A 10 -10.61 -9.72 10.43
CA LYS A 10 -9.25 -10.27 10.66
C LYS A 10 -8.52 -10.55 9.36
N VAL A 11 -9.22 -11.07 8.34
CA VAL A 11 -8.62 -11.30 7.01
C VAL A 11 -8.18 -9.97 6.40
N ILE A 12 -9.06 -8.97 6.37
CA ILE A 12 -8.75 -7.65 5.80
C ILE A 12 -7.63 -6.94 6.57
N ARG A 13 -7.63 -7.03 7.90
CA ARG A 13 -6.54 -6.51 8.74
C ARG A 13 -5.20 -7.12 8.35
N ASN A 14 -5.15 -8.44 8.14
CA ASN A 14 -3.93 -9.10 7.71
C ASN A 14 -3.48 -8.65 6.31
N GLN A 15 -4.42 -8.47 5.37
CA GLN A 15 -4.09 -8.00 4.03
C GLN A 15 -3.53 -6.58 4.03
N ILE A 16 -4.14 -5.64 4.76
CA ILE A 16 -3.62 -4.27 4.92
C ILE A 16 -2.26 -4.26 5.59
N THR A 17 -2.10 -5.00 6.69
CA THR A 17 -0.83 -5.02 7.41
C THR A 17 0.28 -5.54 6.51
N LYS A 18 0.02 -6.59 5.71
CA LYS A 18 0.99 -7.11 4.76
C LYS A 18 1.30 -6.10 3.66
N SER A 19 0.29 -5.67 2.90
CA SER A 19 0.49 -4.74 1.78
C SER A 19 1.14 -3.42 2.20
N GLY A 20 0.67 -2.82 3.29
CA GLY A 20 1.24 -1.57 3.80
C GLY A 20 2.69 -1.68 4.24
N THR A 21 3.06 -2.80 4.91
CA THR A 21 4.46 -3.03 5.32
C THR A 21 5.36 -3.47 4.16
N SER A 22 4.80 -4.13 3.13
CA SER A 22 5.52 -4.54 1.93
C SER A 22 6.06 -3.37 1.11
N VAL A 23 5.41 -2.19 1.16
CA VAL A 23 5.88 -0.98 0.47
C VAL A 23 7.30 -0.63 0.90
N GLU A 24 7.51 -0.43 2.20
CA GLU A 24 8.81 -0.03 2.73
C GLU A 24 9.84 -1.17 2.63
N ALA A 25 9.40 -2.41 2.82
CA ALA A 25 10.28 -3.58 2.67
C ALA A 25 10.87 -3.65 1.26
N ASN A 26 10.04 -3.51 0.21
CA ASN A 26 10.51 -3.52 -1.17
C ASN A 26 11.31 -2.28 -1.54
N TYR A 27 10.96 -1.11 -0.99
CA TYR A 27 11.74 0.12 -1.22
C TYR A 27 13.16 -0.01 -0.69
N ARG A 28 13.31 -0.56 0.53
CA ARG A 28 14.61 -0.85 1.15
C ARG A 28 15.43 -1.86 0.35
N GLU A 29 14.79 -2.86 -0.25
CA GLU A 29 15.46 -3.80 -1.17
C GLU A 29 15.87 -3.13 -2.48
N GLY A 30 15.03 -2.27 -3.03
CA GLY A 30 15.34 -1.44 -4.19
C GLY A 30 16.63 -0.65 -4.00
N ASN A 31 16.82 -0.03 -2.84
CA ASN A 31 18.06 0.70 -2.51
C ASN A 31 19.33 -0.17 -2.52
N ARG A 32 19.20 -1.50 -2.53
CA ARG A 32 20.30 -2.48 -2.66
C ARG A 32 20.27 -3.23 -4.00
N ALA A 33 19.50 -2.75 -4.97
CA ALA A 33 19.33 -3.39 -6.26
C ALA A 33 20.67 -3.51 -7.01
N ARG A 34 20.82 -4.61 -7.75
CA ARG A 34 22.07 -4.92 -8.46
C ARG A 34 22.11 -4.34 -9.88
N SER A 35 21.00 -3.78 -10.34
CA SER A 35 20.89 -3.13 -11.65
C SER A 35 19.74 -2.12 -11.67
N LYS A 36 19.69 -1.25 -12.69
CA LYS A 36 18.57 -0.32 -12.91
C LYS A 36 17.24 -1.06 -13.15
N ALA A 37 17.28 -2.20 -13.85
CA ALA A 37 16.09 -3.01 -14.12
C ALA A 37 15.53 -3.62 -12.83
N ASP A 38 16.41 -4.13 -11.97
CA ASP A 38 16.05 -4.68 -10.65
C ASP A 38 15.46 -3.58 -9.74
N PHE A 39 16.10 -2.41 -9.69
CA PHE A 39 15.56 -1.23 -8.98
C PHE A 39 14.16 -0.87 -9.47
N LYS A 40 13.97 -0.74 -10.79
CA LYS A 40 12.68 -0.41 -11.39
C LYS A 40 11.61 -1.45 -11.07
N ASN A 41 11.96 -2.73 -11.06
CA ASN A 41 11.05 -3.80 -10.66
C ASN A 41 10.61 -3.66 -9.19
N LYS A 42 11.55 -3.38 -8.29
CA LYS A 42 11.25 -3.15 -6.86
C LYS A 42 10.35 -1.93 -6.64
N ILE A 43 10.60 -0.83 -7.35
CA ILE A 43 9.73 0.36 -7.30
C ILE A 43 8.32 0.06 -7.81
N LYS A 44 8.17 -0.73 -8.88
CA LYS A 44 6.85 -1.16 -9.34
C LYS A 44 6.12 -2.01 -8.30
N ILE A 45 6.83 -2.87 -7.57
CA ILE A 45 6.21 -3.62 -6.47
C ILE A 45 5.73 -2.66 -5.38
N CYS A 46 6.52 -1.65 -5.00
CA CYS A 46 6.10 -0.63 -4.03
C CYS A 46 4.82 0.10 -4.48
N GLU A 47 4.73 0.47 -5.76
CA GLU A 47 3.53 1.09 -6.35
C GLU A 47 2.30 0.16 -6.26
N SER A 48 2.47 -1.11 -6.59
CA SER A 48 1.39 -2.12 -6.50
C SER A 48 0.91 -2.32 -5.07
N GLU A 49 1.83 -2.44 -4.11
CA GLU A 49 1.52 -2.66 -2.68
C GLU A 49 0.81 -1.44 -2.07
N ALA A 50 1.19 -0.22 -2.45
CA ALA A 50 0.48 1.00 -2.06
C ALA A 50 -0.93 1.05 -2.67
N SER A 51 -1.09 0.62 -3.92
CA SER A 51 -2.40 0.50 -4.57
C SER A 51 -3.28 -0.57 -3.92
N GLU A 52 -2.71 -1.70 -3.51
CA GLU A 52 -3.45 -2.76 -2.81
C GLU A 52 -3.88 -2.28 -1.41
N THR A 53 -2.99 -1.61 -0.68
CA THR A 53 -3.32 -1.01 0.62
C THR A 53 -4.49 -0.03 0.48
N GLN A 54 -4.47 0.80 -0.56
CA GLN A 54 -5.55 1.74 -0.87
C GLN A 54 -6.88 1.04 -1.14
N TYR A 55 -6.85 -0.03 -1.95
CA TYR A 55 -8.03 -0.84 -2.23
C TYR A 55 -8.64 -1.43 -0.96
N TRP A 56 -7.82 -1.96 -0.06
CA TRP A 56 -8.35 -2.52 1.19
C TRP A 56 -8.96 -1.46 2.12
N LEU A 57 -8.47 -0.20 2.09
CA LEU A 57 -9.12 0.91 2.78
C LEU A 57 -10.51 1.23 2.19
N GLU A 58 -10.67 1.08 0.88
CA GLU A 58 -11.97 1.24 0.21
C GLU A 58 -12.95 0.13 0.62
N VAL A 59 -12.49 -1.13 0.64
CA VAL A 59 -13.29 -2.28 1.13
C VAL A 59 -13.75 -2.08 2.57
N ILE A 60 -12.91 -1.51 3.44
CA ILE A 60 -13.28 -1.19 4.83
C ILE A 60 -14.43 -0.17 4.90
N VAL A 61 -14.43 0.82 4.01
CA VAL A 61 -15.51 1.82 3.93
C VAL A 61 -16.78 1.18 3.38
N GLU A 62 -16.68 0.38 2.32
CA GLU A 62 -17.81 -0.33 1.72
C GLU A 62 -18.47 -1.32 2.70
N ALA A 63 -17.66 -1.97 3.55
CA ALA A 63 -18.14 -2.85 4.61
C ALA A 63 -18.77 -2.10 5.80
N ASN A 64 -18.84 -0.75 5.76
CA ASN A 64 -19.29 0.12 6.85
C ASN A 64 -18.52 -0.10 8.17
N TRP A 65 -17.27 -0.56 8.11
CA TRP A 65 -16.45 -0.74 9.31
C TRP A 65 -15.83 0.57 9.78
N LEU A 66 -15.54 1.49 8.85
CA LEU A 66 -15.11 2.86 9.13
C LEU A 66 -15.70 3.82 8.11
N SER A 67 -15.84 5.09 8.49
CA SER A 67 -16.27 6.13 7.57
C SER A 67 -15.12 6.55 6.64
N ARG A 68 -15.46 7.13 5.48
CA ARG A 68 -14.48 7.64 4.51
C ARG A 68 -13.54 8.67 5.13
N GLU A 69 -14.05 9.50 6.04
CA GLU A 69 -13.26 10.52 6.75
C GLU A 69 -12.19 9.90 7.64
N LYS A 70 -12.47 8.74 8.23
CA LYS A 70 -11.52 8.03 9.11
C LYS A 70 -10.38 7.36 8.35
N VAL A 71 -10.59 6.98 7.10
CA VAL A 71 -9.55 6.35 6.25
C VAL A 71 -8.90 7.34 5.28
N LYS A 72 -9.44 8.55 5.16
CA LYS A 72 -8.98 9.57 4.21
C LYS A 72 -7.49 9.90 4.35
N PRO A 73 -6.90 10.02 5.57
CA PRO A 73 -5.47 10.29 5.71
C PRO A 73 -4.62 9.18 5.07
N GLU A 74 -4.88 7.92 5.44
CA GLU A 74 -4.12 6.76 4.95
C GLU A 74 -4.36 6.51 3.45
N HIS A 75 -5.57 6.74 2.95
CA HIS A 75 -5.90 6.65 1.53
C HIS A 75 -5.19 7.73 0.71
N GLY A 76 -5.08 8.95 1.27
CA GLY A 76 -4.29 10.04 0.72
C GLY A 76 -2.80 9.70 0.64
N GLU A 77 -2.23 9.18 1.73
CA GLU A 77 -0.84 8.74 1.79
C GLU A 77 -0.54 7.66 0.74
N CYS A 78 -1.43 6.68 0.57
CA CYS A 78 -1.28 5.67 -0.49
C CYS A 78 -1.25 6.33 -1.89
N SER A 79 -2.07 7.35 -2.13
CA SER A 79 -2.09 8.09 -3.41
C SER A 79 -0.79 8.85 -3.65
N GLU A 80 -0.25 9.48 -2.60
CA GLU A 80 1.04 10.19 -2.64
C GLU A 80 2.19 9.23 -2.92
N LEU A 81 2.25 8.09 -2.21
CA LEU A 81 3.26 7.05 -2.41
C LEU A 81 3.23 6.49 -3.83
N ARG A 82 2.04 6.19 -4.35
CA ARG A 82 1.87 5.76 -5.76
C ARG A 82 2.45 6.79 -6.72
N ALA A 83 2.11 8.07 -6.57
CA ALA A 83 2.62 9.13 -7.42
C ALA A 83 4.17 9.24 -7.36
N ILE A 84 4.75 9.10 -6.16
CA ILE A 84 6.20 9.05 -5.96
C ILE A 84 6.81 7.87 -6.72
N PHE A 85 6.30 6.65 -6.54
CA PHE A 85 6.85 5.46 -7.18
C PHE A 85 6.66 5.47 -8.70
N THR A 86 5.52 5.93 -9.21
CA THR A 86 5.31 6.14 -10.66
C THR A 86 6.34 7.12 -11.22
N SER A 87 6.63 8.22 -10.50
CA SER A 87 7.61 9.23 -10.91
C SER A 87 9.03 8.67 -10.93
N ILE A 88 9.41 7.91 -9.90
CA ILE A 88 10.72 7.22 -9.84
C ILE A 88 10.83 6.21 -11.00
N GLY A 89 9.82 5.38 -11.21
CA GLY A 89 9.81 4.34 -12.25
C GLY A 89 9.87 4.87 -13.69
N LYS A 90 9.55 6.15 -13.92
CA LYS A 90 9.72 6.83 -15.23
C LYS A 90 11.14 7.34 -15.47
N LYS A 91 11.92 7.58 -14.41
CA LYS A 91 13.31 8.10 -14.50
C LYS A 91 14.34 7.02 -14.81
N PHE A 92 13.98 5.75 -14.64
CA PHE A 92 14.81 4.57 -14.94
C PHE A 92 14.17 3.72 -16.04
#